data_AF-A0A849ZSH5-F1
#
_entry.id   AF-A0A849ZSH5-F1
#
_cell.length_a   1.000
_cell.length_b   1.000
_cell.length_c   1.000
_cell.angle_alpha   90.00
_cell.angle_beta   90.00
_cell.angle_gamma   90.00
#
_symmetry.space_group_name_H-M   'P 1'
#
loop_
_entity.id
_entity.type
_entity.pdbx_description
1 polymer ?
#
loop_
_entity_poly.entity_id
_entity_poly.type
_entity_poly.pdbx_seq_one_letter_code
_entity_poly.pdbx_strand_id
1 'polypeptide(L)'
;MPTPRDSAPPARRVRLQRISFGCLFGGLAGLLIVAPWEAWSTGVPWYLSLGALLTGLTGTLATGGSLSWRALRRPWALGLALFAAMVAVSTLTSLNPETSSRILRKEFLVYASVFLGLTLGVNRLADLRRLIHVLAVSGLLACAASVGTYHFYLSGADEVTRLAWVRDNVVDHDEPERRESLRAQYPLEHHNKLGFFSALTAMTLVYLGTAANGRRWLWWLSAVIPLWCLMLTLNRGALVGMAAAVLIVATMTNWRMAAGLAAAGLLVVAAVLPSHVRRHYETIFEPATYREHWTSMQYRTRGWRSSWNMIRDRPLTGVGYSWMNFEEEYPRYAVADEVQIKPHAHNVWIEMTAETGIIGGVGFAVFQMGLFTATWRIWWPRRRTEPWLSFQISLQLMMLIVGLISFYFREQLGVILWAVLAMGVVTAGLPEYQRRLEA
;
A
#
# COMPACT_ATOMS: atom_id res chain seq x y z
N MET A 1 52.74 -16.47 52.80
CA MET A 1 51.31 -16.15 52.63
C MET A 1 51.17 -15.13 51.51
N PRO A 2 50.67 -15.50 50.31
CA PRO A 2 50.20 -14.54 49.34
C PRO A 2 48.69 -14.30 49.50
N THR A 3 48.29 -13.04 49.43
CA THR A 3 46.91 -12.55 49.52
C THR A 3 46.05 -12.99 48.32
N PRO A 4 44.75 -13.27 48.48
CA PRO A 4 43.88 -13.58 47.36
C PRO A 4 43.52 -12.29 46.60
N ARG A 5 43.73 -12.30 45.28
CA ARG A 5 43.17 -11.29 44.38
C ARG A 5 41.68 -11.57 44.21
N ASP A 6 40.84 -10.67 44.68
CA ASP A 6 39.41 -10.61 44.36
C ASP A 6 39.21 -10.46 42.85
N SER A 7 38.81 -11.55 42.20
CA SER A 7 38.28 -11.51 40.84
C SER A 7 36.77 -11.24 40.90
N ALA A 8 36.38 -9.97 40.87
CA ALA A 8 35.00 -9.60 40.62
C ALA A 8 34.55 -10.18 39.26
N PRO A 9 33.35 -10.78 39.16
CA PRO A 9 32.86 -11.31 37.89
C PRO A 9 32.68 -10.18 36.88
N PRO A 10 32.98 -10.39 35.58
CA PRO A 10 32.87 -9.36 34.58
C PRO A 10 31.40 -8.92 34.48
N ALA A 11 31.16 -7.62 34.70
CA ALA A 11 29.86 -7.01 34.52
C ALA A 11 29.30 -7.41 33.15
N ARG A 12 28.13 -8.07 33.14
CA ARG A 12 27.37 -8.33 31.91
C ARG A 12 27.08 -6.98 31.27
N ARG A 13 27.89 -6.57 30.30
CA ARG A 13 27.54 -5.47 29.40
C ARG A 13 26.28 -5.92 28.68
N VAL A 14 25.13 -5.41 29.12
CA VAL A 14 23.91 -5.47 28.34
C VAL A 14 24.23 -4.75 27.04
N ARG A 15 24.56 -5.51 25.98
CA ARG A 15 24.58 -4.97 24.63
C ARG A 15 23.14 -4.60 24.35
N LEU A 16 22.79 -3.33 24.55
CA LEU A 16 21.63 -2.72 23.92
C LEU A 16 21.74 -3.11 22.44
N GLN A 17 20.85 -4.00 21.98
CA GLN A 17 20.76 -4.32 20.57
C GLN A 17 20.53 -2.99 19.86
N ARG A 18 21.49 -2.57 19.03
CA ARG A 18 21.30 -1.40 18.16
C ARG A 18 20.00 -1.66 17.39
N ILE A 19 18.96 -0.89 17.67
CA ILE A 19 17.72 -0.92 16.88
C ILE A 19 18.17 -0.65 15.43
N SER A 20 18.00 -1.64 14.55
CA SER A 20 18.40 -1.47 13.16
C SER A 20 17.58 -0.34 12.56
N PHE A 21 18.24 0.56 11.86
CA PHE A 21 17.63 1.76 11.28
C PHE A 21 16.37 1.43 10.44
N GLY A 22 16.37 0.31 9.70
CA GLY A 22 15.19 -0.19 8.99
C GLY A 22 14.00 -0.60 9.88
N CYS A 23 14.22 -0.99 11.15
CA CYS A 23 13.12 -1.26 12.09
C CYS A 23 12.42 0.02 12.53
N LEU A 24 13.16 1.13 12.70
CA LEU A 24 12.58 2.43 13.03
C LEU A 24 11.68 2.91 11.91
N PHE A 25 12.14 2.78 10.66
CA PHE A 25 11.34 3.11 9.48
C PHE A 25 10.17 2.17 9.22
N GLY A 26 10.35 0.87 9.49
CA GLY A 26 9.23 -0.08 9.47
C GLY A 26 8.16 0.26 10.51
N GLY A 27 8.59 0.62 11.73
CA GLY A 27 7.70 1.09 12.79
C GLY A 27 6.99 2.39 12.44
N LEU A 28 7.71 3.37 11.88
CA LEU A 28 7.11 4.61 11.36
C LEU A 28 6.09 4.32 10.26
N ALA A 29 6.42 3.49 9.27
CA ALA A 29 5.47 3.10 8.22
C ALA A 29 4.23 2.45 8.83
N GLY A 30 4.41 1.53 9.79
CA GLY A 30 3.32 0.91 10.53
C GLY A 30 2.44 1.92 11.29
N LEU A 31 3.05 2.92 11.93
CA LEU A 31 2.32 4.00 12.62
C LEU A 31 1.53 4.87 11.64
N LEU A 32 2.15 5.28 10.53
CA LEU A 32 1.51 6.11 9.51
C LEU A 32 0.34 5.39 8.82
N ILE A 33 0.43 4.06 8.68
CA ILE A 33 -0.63 3.21 8.13
C ILE A 33 -1.85 3.17 9.03
N VAL A 34 -1.66 3.14 10.36
CA VAL A 34 -2.74 3.08 11.35
C VAL A 34 -3.20 4.48 11.78
N ALA A 35 -2.46 5.52 11.39
CA ALA A 35 -2.78 6.90 11.73
C ALA A 35 -4.13 7.31 11.10
N PRO A 36 -5.03 7.90 11.90
CA PRO A 36 -6.31 8.38 11.39
C PRO A 36 -6.09 9.63 10.53
N TRP A 37 -7.08 10.00 9.72
CA TRP A 37 -6.98 11.12 8.78
C TRP A 37 -6.69 12.46 9.44
N GLU A 38 -7.18 12.69 10.65
CA GLU A 38 -6.90 13.93 11.40
C GLU A 38 -5.39 14.10 11.63
N ALA A 39 -4.65 13.00 11.76
CA ALA A 39 -3.19 13.06 11.78
C ALA A 39 -2.61 13.46 10.41
N TRP A 40 -3.17 12.94 9.32
CA TRP A 40 -2.77 13.29 7.95
C TRP A 40 -3.08 14.75 7.58
N SER A 41 -4.20 15.29 8.07
CA SER A 41 -4.62 16.65 7.80
C SER A 41 -3.76 17.70 8.51
N THR A 42 -3.22 17.39 9.70
CA THR A 42 -2.40 18.29 10.54
C THR A 42 -0.93 18.43 10.10
N GLY A 43 -0.46 17.61 9.15
CA GLY A 43 0.93 17.63 8.69
C GLY A 43 1.93 16.95 9.63
N VAL A 44 1.46 16.31 10.70
CA VAL A 44 2.29 15.52 11.63
C VAL A 44 3.10 14.41 10.91
N PRO A 45 2.52 13.63 9.96
CA PRO A 45 3.27 12.64 9.18
C PRO A 45 4.52 13.18 8.50
N TRP A 46 4.46 14.42 8.01
CA TRP A 46 5.60 15.09 7.38
C TRP A 46 6.77 15.25 8.35
N TYR A 47 6.51 15.86 9.51
CA TYR A 47 7.56 16.11 10.51
C TYR A 47 8.16 14.80 11.06
N LEU A 48 7.31 13.79 11.29
CA LEU A 48 7.76 12.47 11.75
C LEU A 48 8.65 11.78 10.71
N SER A 49 8.25 11.83 9.44
CA SER A 49 8.99 11.18 8.35
C SER A 49 10.30 11.89 8.05
N LEU A 50 10.31 13.21 8.06
CA LEU A 50 11.51 14.01 7.91
C LEU A 50 12.48 13.78 9.09
N GLY A 51 11.99 13.82 10.33
CA GLY A 51 12.81 13.58 11.52
C GLY A 51 13.44 12.20 11.51
N ALA A 52 12.67 11.17 11.13
CA ALA A 52 13.20 9.82 10.94
C ALA A 52 14.27 9.78 9.85
N LEU A 53 14.06 10.47 8.71
CA LEU A 53 14.99 10.46 7.57
C LEU A 53 16.30 11.13 7.93
N LEU A 54 16.25 12.29 8.58
CA LEU A 54 17.43 13.00 9.06
C LEU A 54 18.22 12.17 10.08
N THR A 55 17.54 11.52 11.02
CA THR A 55 18.15 10.58 11.97
C THR A 55 18.82 9.40 11.25
N GLY A 56 18.25 9.00 10.13
CA GLY A 56 18.77 7.96 9.27
C GLY A 56 20.01 8.29 8.49
N LEU A 57 19.98 9.44 7.84
CA LEU A 57 21.10 9.94 7.06
C LEU A 57 22.30 10.18 7.97
N THR A 58 22.11 10.77 9.15
CA THR A 58 23.19 10.93 10.14
C THR A 58 23.74 9.58 10.62
N GLY A 59 22.87 8.60 10.88
CA GLY A 59 23.28 7.23 11.21
C GLY A 59 24.08 6.55 10.09
N THR A 60 23.64 6.70 8.83
CA THR A 60 24.32 6.11 7.66
C THR A 60 25.69 6.72 7.44
N LEU A 61 25.80 8.06 7.52
CA LEU A 61 27.06 8.80 7.44
C LEU A 61 28.01 8.41 8.57
N ALA A 62 27.51 8.27 9.80
CA ALA A 62 28.30 7.85 10.95
C ALA A 62 28.85 6.40 10.82
N THR A 63 28.21 5.56 10.01
CA THR A 63 28.67 4.19 9.73
C THR A 63 29.53 4.06 8.47
N GLY A 64 29.85 5.16 7.78
CA GLY A 64 30.67 5.15 6.57
C GLY A 64 29.98 4.55 5.34
N GLY A 65 28.64 4.53 5.32
CA GLY A 65 27.89 4.09 4.15
C GLY A 65 28.10 5.03 2.96
N SER A 66 28.42 4.48 1.78
CA SER A 66 28.52 5.26 0.54
C SER A 66 27.34 4.98 -0.40
N LEU A 67 26.78 6.03 -0.99
CA LEU A 67 25.76 5.91 -2.04
C LEU A 67 26.47 5.55 -3.35
N SER A 68 26.20 4.36 -3.90
CA SER A 68 26.84 3.94 -5.15
C SER A 68 26.14 4.56 -6.37
N TRP A 69 26.86 5.40 -7.12
CA TRP A 69 26.41 5.97 -8.39
C TRP A 69 26.00 4.92 -9.44
N ARG A 70 26.47 3.67 -9.31
CA ARG A 70 26.06 2.56 -10.20
C ARG A 70 24.60 2.18 -10.01
N ALA A 71 24.03 2.38 -8.83
CA ALA A 71 22.62 2.11 -8.57
C ALA A 71 21.67 3.03 -9.37
N LEU A 72 22.09 4.27 -9.64
CA LEU A 72 21.33 5.26 -10.43
C LEU A 72 21.23 4.92 -11.93
N ARG A 73 22.07 4.00 -12.44
CA ARG A 73 22.02 3.57 -13.84
C ARG A 73 20.97 2.50 -14.14
N ARG A 74 20.27 2.00 -13.10
CA ARG A 74 19.23 0.97 -13.28
C ARG A 74 17.95 1.61 -13.85
N PRO A 75 17.21 0.92 -14.74
CA PRO A 75 16.00 1.48 -15.33
C PRO A 75 15.00 2.03 -14.31
N TRP A 76 14.77 1.31 -13.20
CA TRP A 76 13.87 1.77 -12.14
C TRP A 76 14.36 3.04 -11.45
N ALA A 77 15.68 3.22 -11.29
CA ALA A 77 16.24 4.40 -10.64
C ALA A 77 16.12 5.64 -11.54
N LEU A 78 16.34 5.46 -12.86
CA LEU A 78 16.11 6.50 -13.87
C LEU A 78 14.63 6.88 -13.94
N GLY A 79 13.73 5.90 -13.94
CA GLY A 79 12.28 6.15 -13.89
C GLY A 79 11.86 6.93 -12.65
N LEU A 80 12.38 6.55 -11.47
CA LEU A 80 12.09 7.26 -10.22
C LEU A 80 12.62 8.70 -10.24
N ALA A 81 13.84 8.91 -10.74
CA ALA A 81 14.42 10.24 -10.86
C ALA A 81 13.62 11.13 -11.84
N LEU A 82 13.20 10.56 -12.97
CA LEU A 82 12.35 11.26 -13.95
C LEU A 82 10.99 11.61 -13.36
N PHE A 83 10.36 10.66 -12.68
CA PHE A 83 9.07 10.88 -12.01
C PHE A 83 9.19 11.98 -10.95
N ALA A 84 10.19 11.92 -10.07
CA ALA A 84 10.40 12.93 -9.04
C ALA A 84 10.71 14.32 -9.63
N ALA A 85 11.49 14.39 -10.71
CA ALA A 85 11.76 15.63 -11.41
C ALA A 85 10.47 16.23 -12.00
N MET A 86 9.64 15.39 -12.64
CA MET A 86 8.37 15.84 -13.21
C MET A 86 7.34 16.20 -12.15
N VAL A 87 7.31 15.53 -11.00
CA VAL A 87 6.50 15.95 -9.84
C VAL A 87 6.91 17.36 -9.40
N ALA A 88 8.21 17.66 -9.32
CA ALA A 88 8.69 18.99 -8.96
C ALA A 88 8.32 20.03 -10.03
N VAL A 89 8.56 19.75 -11.31
CA VAL A 89 8.19 20.65 -12.43
C VAL A 89 6.70 20.92 -12.43
N SER A 90 5.88 19.87 -12.34
CA SER A 90 4.41 19.97 -12.38
C SER A 90 3.87 20.72 -11.17
N THR A 91 4.50 20.60 -10.00
CA THR A 91 4.16 21.40 -8.81
C THR A 91 4.41 22.89 -9.07
N LEU A 92 5.54 23.25 -9.70
CA LEU A 92 5.92 24.64 -9.98
C LEU A 92 5.07 25.27 -11.09
N THR A 93 4.69 24.49 -12.09
CA THR A 93 3.86 24.93 -13.24
C THR A 93 2.36 24.64 -13.03
N SER A 94 1.98 24.32 -11.80
CA SER A 94 0.63 23.91 -11.43
C SER A 94 -0.39 25.04 -11.64
N LEU A 95 -1.64 24.67 -11.93
CA LEU A 95 -2.77 25.62 -11.96
C LEU A 95 -3.00 26.28 -10.60
N ASN A 96 -2.75 25.53 -9.53
CA ASN A 96 -2.81 26.00 -8.16
C ASN A 96 -1.51 25.58 -7.43
N PRO A 97 -0.43 26.39 -7.55
CA PRO A 97 0.88 26.04 -6.98
C PRO A 97 0.88 25.90 -5.46
N GLU A 98 0.03 26.65 -4.74
CA GLU A 98 -0.09 26.56 -3.29
C GLU A 98 -0.65 25.19 -2.89
N THR A 99 -1.75 24.78 -3.52
CA THR A 99 -2.38 23.48 -3.28
C THR A 99 -1.44 22.34 -3.68
N SER A 100 -0.75 22.42 -4.83
CA SER A 100 0.27 21.45 -5.22
C SER A 100 1.43 21.37 -4.23
N SER A 101 1.96 22.51 -3.80
CA SER A 101 3.05 22.53 -2.82
C SER A 101 2.63 21.93 -1.47
N ARG A 102 1.38 22.14 -1.07
CA ARG A 102 0.80 21.56 0.14
C ARG A 102 0.73 20.03 0.05
N ILE A 103 0.20 19.49 -1.05
CA ILE A 103 0.09 18.04 -1.25
C ILE A 103 1.47 17.39 -1.44
N LEU A 104 2.38 18.03 -2.16
CA LEU A 104 3.78 17.59 -2.27
C LEU A 104 4.41 17.35 -0.89
N ARG A 105 4.25 18.29 0.05
CA ARG A 105 4.78 18.16 1.42
C ARG A 105 4.06 17.10 2.25
N LYS A 106 2.72 17.07 2.20
CA LYS A 106 1.91 16.17 3.04
C LYS A 106 1.98 14.71 2.60
N GLU A 107 2.16 14.44 1.31
CA GLU A 107 2.10 13.10 0.75
C GLU A 107 3.43 12.69 0.11
N PHE A 108 3.83 13.31 -1.00
CA PHE A 108 4.99 12.86 -1.77
C PHE A 108 6.29 12.84 -0.96
N LEU A 109 6.58 13.89 -0.19
CA LEU A 109 7.79 13.94 0.63
C LEU A 109 7.74 12.97 1.82
N VAL A 110 6.56 12.70 2.37
CA VAL A 110 6.37 11.63 3.37
C VAL A 110 6.72 10.28 2.76
N TYR A 111 6.17 9.99 1.58
CA TYR A 111 6.42 8.76 0.86
C TYR A 111 7.88 8.57 0.46
N ALA A 112 8.49 9.63 -0.09
CA ALA A 112 9.90 9.64 -0.44
C ALA A 112 10.77 9.40 0.80
N SER A 113 10.41 9.99 1.94
CA SER A 113 11.14 9.80 3.20
C SER A 113 11.04 8.35 3.70
N VAL A 114 9.84 7.77 3.69
CA VAL A 114 9.64 6.34 4.05
C VAL A 114 10.41 5.44 3.10
N PHE A 115 10.31 5.67 1.79
CA PHE A 115 11.00 4.91 0.77
C PHE A 115 12.52 4.97 0.94
N LEU A 116 13.09 6.18 1.09
CA LEU A 116 14.53 6.38 1.29
C LEU A 116 15.00 5.77 2.62
N GLY A 117 14.27 5.97 3.71
CA GLY A 117 14.63 5.40 5.01
C GLY A 117 14.62 3.88 5.02
N LEU A 118 13.64 3.25 4.37
CA LEU A 118 13.60 1.79 4.21
C LEU A 118 14.72 1.27 3.29
N THR A 119 14.97 1.93 2.16
CA THR A 119 16.02 1.51 1.22
C THR A 119 17.43 1.67 1.77
N LEU A 120 17.69 2.71 2.57
CA LEU A 120 18.97 2.94 3.22
C LEU A 120 19.14 2.13 4.52
N GLY A 121 18.04 1.86 5.23
CA GLY A 121 18.07 1.22 6.54
C GLY A 121 17.92 -0.29 6.57
N VAL A 122 17.45 -0.90 5.49
CA VAL A 122 17.29 -2.34 5.38
C VAL A 122 18.39 -2.91 4.49
N ASN A 123 19.45 -3.43 5.13
CA ASN A 123 20.65 -3.91 4.43
C ASN A 123 20.87 -5.42 4.51
N ARG A 124 20.01 -6.14 5.26
CA ARG A 124 20.12 -7.60 5.46
C ARG A 124 18.76 -8.26 5.27
N LEU A 125 18.77 -9.52 4.83
CA LEU A 125 17.54 -10.31 4.71
C LEU A 125 16.78 -10.43 6.04
N ALA A 126 17.49 -10.48 7.16
CA ALA A 126 16.88 -10.48 8.50
C ALA A 126 16.11 -9.17 8.78
N ASP A 127 16.64 -8.03 8.34
CA ASP A 127 16.00 -6.72 8.54
C ASP A 127 14.76 -6.60 7.63
N LEU A 128 14.83 -7.13 6.40
CA LEU A 128 13.67 -7.22 5.48
C LEU A 128 12.56 -8.10 6.06
N ARG A 129 12.91 -9.24 6.65
CA ARG A 129 11.94 -10.11 7.33
C ARG A 129 11.26 -9.39 8.49
N ARG A 130 12.00 -8.61 9.30
CA ARG A 130 11.39 -7.81 10.37
C ARG A 130 10.42 -6.77 9.83
N LEU A 131 10.77 -6.08 8.73
CA LEU A 131 9.87 -5.14 8.07
C LEU A 131 8.54 -5.81 7.68
N ILE A 132 8.59 -7.01 7.09
CA ILE A 132 7.37 -7.77 6.74
C ILE A 132 6.52 -8.07 7.99
N HIS A 133 7.15 -8.42 9.11
CA HIS A 133 6.41 -8.67 10.37
C HIS A 133 5.75 -7.40 10.89
N VAL A 134 6.45 -6.25 10.86
CA VAL A 134 5.90 -4.97 11.31
C VAL A 134 4.70 -4.59 10.45
N LEU A 135 4.83 -4.65 9.12
CA LEU A 135 3.72 -4.37 8.20
C LEU A 135 2.54 -5.31 8.41
N ALA A 136 2.79 -6.61 8.63
CA ALA A 136 1.76 -7.60 8.90
C ALA A 136 1.00 -7.34 10.21
N VAL A 137 1.73 -7.00 11.29
CA VAL A 137 1.13 -6.70 12.59
C VAL A 137 0.36 -5.38 12.54
N SER A 138 0.92 -4.33 11.94
CA SER A 138 0.21 -3.07 11.74
C SER A 138 -1.06 -3.24 10.92
N GLY A 139 -0.98 -4.04 9.84
CA GLY A 139 -2.14 -4.41 9.03
C GLY A 139 -3.20 -5.16 9.82
N LEU A 140 -2.79 -6.16 10.59
CA LEU A 140 -3.69 -6.94 11.43
C LEU A 140 -4.42 -6.05 12.44
N LEU A 141 -3.70 -5.13 13.09
CA LEU A 141 -4.29 -4.20 14.07
C LEU A 141 -5.31 -3.26 13.43
N ALA A 142 -5.00 -2.68 12.25
CA ALA A 142 -5.95 -1.83 11.53
C ALA A 142 -7.19 -2.60 11.08
N CYS A 143 -7.04 -3.81 10.53
CA CYS A 143 -8.18 -4.66 10.17
C CYS A 143 -9.01 -5.07 11.39
N ALA A 144 -8.36 -5.44 12.51
CA ALA A 144 -9.04 -5.79 13.75
C ALA A 144 -9.85 -4.60 14.30
N ALA A 145 -9.26 -3.40 14.29
CA ALA A 145 -9.94 -2.19 14.72
C ALA A 145 -11.17 -1.90 13.83
N SER A 146 -11.03 -2.06 12.51
CA SER A 146 -12.14 -1.88 11.57
C SER A 146 -13.30 -2.86 11.80
N VAL A 147 -12.97 -4.15 11.98
CA VAL A 147 -13.96 -5.19 12.31
C VAL A 147 -14.64 -4.90 13.64
N GLY A 148 -13.87 -4.42 14.64
CA GLY A 148 -14.38 -3.98 15.93
C GLY A 148 -15.37 -2.82 15.79
N THR A 149 -14.98 -1.75 15.10
CA THR A 149 -15.86 -0.58 14.84
C THR A 149 -17.15 -0.98 14.12
N TYR A 150 -17.05 -1.85 13.11
CA TYR A 150 -18.19 -2.33 12.36
C TYR A 150 -19.20 -3.11 13.24
N HIS A 151 -18.72 -4.06 14.04
CA HIS A 151 -19.59 -4.84 14.93
C HIS A 151 -20.10 -4.02 16.12
N PHE A 152 -19.30 -3.07 16.60
CA PHE A 152 -19.72 -2.10 17.60
C PHE A 152 -20.93 -1.29 17.09
N TYR A 153 -20.88 -0.80 15.85
CA TYR A 153 -22.02 -0.14 15.20
C TYR A 153 -23.26 -1.05 15.13
N LEU A 154 -23.09 -2.32 14.72
CA LEU A 154 -24.21 -3.29 14.62
C LEU A 154 -24.83 -3.68 15.97
N SER A 155 -24.06 -3.67 17.05
CA SER A 155 -24.57 -4.04 18.39
C SER A 155 -25.61 -3.06 18.94
N GLY A 156 -25.81 -1.90 18.30
CA GLY A 156 -26.80 -0.92 18.73
C GLY A 156 -26.54 -0.38 20.14
N ALA A 157 -25.27 -0.37 20.59
CA ALA A 157 -24.90 0.14 21.90
C ALA A 157 -25.35 1.62 22.03
N ASP A 158 -26.40 1.83 22.81
CA ASP A 158 -27.12 3.11 22.96
C ASP A 158 -26.19 4.30 23.20
N GLU A 159 -26.61 5.47 22.71
CA GLU A 159 -25.92 6.77 22.69
C GLU A 159 -24.59 6.82 21.91
N VAL A 160 -23.79 5.74 21.90
CA VAL A 160 -22.49 5.68 21.21
C VAL A 160 -22.63 5.46 19.70
N THR A 161 -23.72 4.85 19.22
CA THR A 161 -24.12 4.86 17.80
C THR A 161 -24.42 6.27 17.25
N ARG A 162 -24.54 7.29 18.13
CA ARG A 162 -24.59 8.72 17.74
C ARG A 162 -23.24 9.40 17.68
N LEU A 163 -22.13 8.75 18.06
CA LEU A 163 -20.80 9.29 17.76
C LEU A 163 -20.65 9.31 16.24
N ALA A 164 -20.76 10.51 15.66
CA ALA A 164 -20.64 10.74 14.22
C ALA A 164 -19.45 9.97 13.64
N TRP A 165 -18.32 9.95 14.35
CA TRP A 165 -17.13 9.20 13.97
C TRP A 165 -17.35 7.70 13.71
N VAL A 166 -18.08 6.95 14.56
CA VAL A 166 -18.34 5.51 14.34
C VAL A 166 -19.20 5.34 13.10
N ARG A 167 -20.26 6.13 13.00
CA ARG A 167 -21.20 6.09 11.89
C ARG A 167 -20.51 6.42 10.58
N ASP A 168 -19.70 7.48 10.53
CA ASP A 168 -19.03 7.95 9.31
C ASP A 168 -17.95 6.96 8.83
N ASN A 169 -17.50 6.04 9.70
CA ASN A 169 -16.56 4.98 9.36
C ASN A 169 -17.22 3.62 8.99
N VAL A 170 -18.56 3.54 9.03
CA VAL A 170 -19.33 2.31 8.76
C VAL A 170 -20.45 2.55 7.74
N VAL A 171 -21.03 3.74 7.70
CA VAL A 171 -22.05 4.14 6.73
C VAL A 171 -21.36 4.76 5.54
N ASP A 172 -21.62 4.22 4.35
CA ASP A 172 -21.12 4.79 3.10
C ASP A 172 -21.98 5.98 2.68
N HIS A 173 -21.39 7.18 2.69
CA HIS A 173 -22.03 8.44 2.30
C HIS A 173 -21.79 8.79 0.81
N ASP A 174 -20.99 8.00 0.08
CA ASP A 174 -20.50 8.36 -1.26
C ASP A 174 -21.50 8.06 -2.38
N GLU A 175 -22.53 7.26 -2.11
CA GLU A 175 -23.57 6.88 -3.07
C GLU A 175 -24.96 7.24 -2.51
N PRO A 176 -25.38 8.53 -2.50
CA PRO A 176 -26.63 8.98 -1.88
C PRO A 176 -27.90 8.31 -2.44
N GLU A 177 -27.84 7.78 -3.67
CA GLU A 177 -28.94 7.03 -4.29
C GLU A 177 -28.99 5.55 -3.86
N ARG A 178 -27.89 4.99 -3.35
CA ARG A 178 -27.86 3.64 -2.77
C ARG A 178 -28.07 3.75 -1.27
N ARG A 179 -29.29 3.43 -0.83
CA ARG A 179 -29.68 3.16 0.57
C ARG A 179 -28.46 2.80 1.43
N GLU A 180 -28.19 3.61 2.46
CA GLU A 180 -27.15 3.46 3.48
C GLU A 180 -26.50 2.07 3.49
N SER A 181 -25.44 1.90 2.69
CA SER A 181 -24.79 0.60 2.60
C SER A 181 -23.73 0.53 3.70
N LEU A 182 -23.89 -0.43 4.62
CA LEU A 182 -22.94 -0.63 5.70
C LEU A 182 -21.65 -1.23 5.14
N ARG A 183 -20.57 -0.47 5.18
CA ARG A 183 -19.23 -0.85 4.70
C ARG A 183 -18.19 -0.48 5.74
N ALA A 184 -17.31 -1.42 6.09
CA ALA A 184 -16.16 -1.10 6.94
C ALA A 184 -15.20 -0.14 6.19
N GLN A 185 -14.80 0.96 6.83
CA GLN A 185 -13.92 1.97 6.22
C GLN A 185 -12.74 2.38 7.11
N TYR A 186 -12.88 2.29 8.44
CA TYR A 186 -11.83 2.64 9.41
C TYR A 186 -10.54 1.80 9.26
N PRO A 187 -9.33 2.34 9.52
CA PRO A 187 -8.97 3.76 9.67
C PRO A 187 -8.69 4.47 8.34
N LEU A 188 -8.93 3.82 7.20
CA LEU A 188 -8.57 4.33 5.87
C LEU A 188 -9.68 5.20 5.25
N GLU A 189 -10.77 5.46 5.99
CA GLU A 189 -11.93 6.31 5.67
C GLU A 189 -12.72 5.97 4.40
N HIS A 190 -12.21 5.06 3.58
CA HIS A 190 -12.88 4.61 2.37
C HIS A 190 -12.79 3.09 2.28
N HIS A 191 -13.95 2.44 2.15
CA HIS A 191 -14.07 0.99 2.01
C HIS A 191 -13.21 0.42 0.86
N ASN A 192 -13.01 1.17 -0.23
CA ASN A 192 -12.13 0.74 -1.32
C ASN A 192 -10.68 0.61 -0.85
N LYS A 193 -10.19 1.63 -0.10
CA LYS A 193 -8.83 1.64 0.43
C LYS A 193 -8.63 0.50 1.42
N LEU A 194 -9.56 0.36 2.36
CA LEU A 194 -9.53 -0.71 3.36
C LEU A 194 -9.61 -2.11 2.73
N GLY A 195 -10.38 -2.29 1.65
CA GLY A 195 -10.49 -3.58 0.95
C GLY A 195 -9.14 -4.03 0.41
N PHE A 196 -8.45 -3.18 -0.36
CA PHE A 196 -7.12 -3.52 -0.88
C PHE A 196 -6.09 -3.72 0.23
N PHE A 197 -6.15 -2.89 1.27
CA PHE A 197 -5.31 -3.01 2.45
C PHE A 197 -5.47 -4.36 3.17
N SER A 198 -6.73 -4.78 3.36
CA SER A 198 -7.07 -6.03 4.01
C SER A 198 -6.61 -7.23 3.19
N ALA A 199 -6.77 -7.18 1.86
CA ALA A 199 -6.25 -8.21 0.95
C ALA A 199 -4.72 -8.35 1.06
N LEU A 200 -3.98 -7.23 1.04
CA LEU A 200 -2.53 -7.22 1.17
C LEU A 200 -2.08 -7.79 2.52
N THR A 201 -2.76 -7.40 3.60
CA THR A 201 -2.48 -7.88 4.95
C THR A 201 -2.73 -9.38 5.08
N ALA A 202 -3.86 -9.88 4.56
CA ALA A 202 -4.19 -11.31 4.57
C ALA A 202 -3.13 -12.12 3.83
N MET A 203 -2.72 -11.69 2.63
CA MET A 203 -1.66 -12.34 1.86
C MET A 203 -0.33 -12.37 2.62
N THR A 204 0.02 -11.27 3.31
CA THR A 204 1.25 -11.17 4.10
C THR A 204 1.24 -12.15 5.27
N LEU A 205 0.13 -12.26 6.01
CA LEU A 205 -0.01 -13.20 7.12
C LEU A 205 0.00 -14.66 6.65
N VAL A 206 -0.66 -14.96 5.52
CA VAL A 206 -0.61 -16.30 4.91
C VAL A 206 0.83 -16.66 4.55
N TYR A 207 1.56 -15.75 3.91
CA TYR A 207 2.98 -15.92 3.60
C TYR A 207 3.81 -16.19 4.87
N LEU A 208 3.66 -15.36 5.92
CA LEU A 208 4.38 -15.55 7.19
C LEU A 208 4.10 -16.93 7.80
N GLY A 209 2.86 -17.41 7.76
CA GLY A 209 2.53 -18.76 8.20
C GLY A 209 3.19 -19.86 7.35
N THR A 210 3.26 -19.68 6.03
CA THR A 210 3.98 -20.64 5.15
C THR A 210 5.50 -20.63 5.37
N ALA A 211 6.07 -19.49 5.77
CA ALA A 211 7.50 -19.32 6.01
C ALA A 211 7.94 -19.64 7.45
N ALA A 212 7.01 -19.80 8.40
CA ALA A 212 7.31 -19.98 9.81
C ALA A 212 7.70 -21.43 10.16
N ASN A 213 8.79 -21.57 10.92
CA ASN A 213 9.19 -22.84 11.54
C ASN A 213 8.53 -22.97 12.93
N GLY A 214 7.39 -23.67 12.99
CA GLY A 214 6.59 -23.81 14.21
C GLY A 214 5.62 -22.65 14.44
N ARG A 215 4.53 -22.89 15.17
CA ARG A 215 3.42 -21.94 15.42
C ARG A 215 2.84 -21.27 14.15
N ARG A 216 3.03 -21.84 12.96
CA ARG A 216 2.48 -21.38 11.67
C ARG A 216 0.97 -21.12 11.69
N TRP A 217 0.25 -21.90 12.50
CA TRP A 217 -1.19 -21.77 12.68
C TRP A 217 -1.59 -20.42 13.30
N LEU A 218 -0.74 -19.76 14.09
CA LEU A 218 -1.03 -18.42 14.64
C LEU A 218 -1.17 -17.41 13.49
N TRP A 219 -0.23 -17.42 12.54
CA TRP A 219 -0.26 -16.53 11.39
C TRP A 219 -1.46 -16.79 10.49
N TRP A 220 -1.77 -18.07 10.23
CA TRP A 220 -2.94 -18.43 9.43
C TRP A 220 -4.26 -18.09 10.12
N LEU A 221 -4.34 -18.28 11.44
CA LEU A 221 -5.51 -17.87 12.23
C LEU A 221 -5.66 -16.34 12.24
N SER A 222 -4.56 -15.60 12.39
CA SER A 222 -4.57 -14.14 12.31
C SER A 222 -5.04 -13.64 10.94
N ALA A 223 -4.78 -14.37 9.85
CA ALA A 223 -5.24 -14.00 8.51
C ALA A 223 -6.78 -14.00 8.37
N VAL A 224 -7.52 -14.66 9.27
CA VAL A 224 -8.99 -14.64 9.27
C VAL A 224 -9.53 -13.23 9.49
N ILE A 225 -8.89 -12.41 10.34
CA ILE A 225 -9.34 -11.04 10.63
C ILE A 225 -9.32 -10.13 9.39
N PRO A 226 -8.21 -9.99 8.63
CA PRO A 226 -8.21 -9.20 7.41
C PRO A 226 -9.07 -9.81 6.31
N LEU A 227 -9.23 -11.13 6.23
CA LEU A 227 -10.20 -11.74 5.29
C LEU A 227 -11.64 -11.36 5.64
N TRP A 228 -11.98 -11.34 6.93
CA TRP A 228 -13.27 -10.88 7.42
C TRP A 228 -13.47 -9.40 7.15
N CYS A 229 -12.46 -8.57 7.45
CA CYS A 229 -12.45 -7.14 7.17
C CYS A 229 -12.68 -6.86 5.67
N LEU A 230 -11.99 -7.58 4.78
CA LEU A 230 -12.17 -7.49 3.33
C LEU A 230 -13.63 -7.73 2.93
N MET A 231 -14.32 -8.71 3.52
CA MET A 231 -15.73 -8.94 3.21
C MET A 231 -16.62 -7.79 3.61
N LEU A 232 -16.39 -7.23 4.81
CA LEU A 232 -17.17 -6.11 5.35
C LEU A 232 -16.98 -4.82 4.54
N THR A 233 -15.93 -4.72 3.72
CA THR A 233 -15.74 -3.56 2.82
C THR A 233 -16.66 -3.56 1.59
N LEU A 234 -17.31 -4.69 1.29
CA LEU A 234 -18.10 -4.89 0.07
C LEU A 234 -17.35 -4.57 -1.24
N ASN A 235 -16.01 -4.55 -1.22
CA ASN A 235 -15.20 -4.21 -2.38
C ASN A 235 -14.94 -5.45 -3.26
N ARG A 236 -15.78 -5.64 -4.29
CA ARG A 236 -15.62 -6.70 -5.30
C ARG A 236 -14.27 -6.63 -6.02
N GLY A 237 -13.76 -5.42 -6.27
CA GLY A 237 -12.46 -5.21 -6.94
C GLY A 237 -11.29 -5.73 -6.11
N ALA A 238 -11.33 -5.54 -4.79
CA ALA A 238 -10.32 -6.08 -3.88
C ALA A 238 -10.36 -7.62 -3.80
N LEU A 239 -11.55 -8.23 -3.86
CA LEU A 239 -11.70 -9.68 -3.97
C LEU A 239 -11.08 -10.23 -5.24
N VAL A 240 -11.38 -9.62 -6.39
CA VAL A 240 -10.81 -10.02 -7.69
C VAL A 240 -9.29 -9.83 -7.69
N GLY A 241 -8.80 -8.70 -7.16
CA GLY A 241 -7.38 -8.43 -7.02
C GLY A 241 -6.66 -9.47 -6.15
N MET A 242 -7.25 -9.83 -5.00
CA MET A 242 -6.72 -10.87 -4.13
C MET A 242 -6.76 -12.25 -4.81
N ALA A 243 -7.85 -12.60 -5.48
CA ALA A 243 -7.98 -13.86 -6.21
C ALA A 243 -6.93 -13.99 -7.32
N ALA A 244 -6.72 -12.92 -8.10
CA ALA A 244 -5.67 -12.86 -9.11
C ALA A 244 -4.28 -13.02 -8.46
N ALA A 245 -4.01 -12.31 -7.37
CA ALA A 245 -2.73 -12.39 -6.68
C ALA A 245 -2.47 -13.77 -6.08
N VAL A 246 -3.49 -14.42 -5.49
CA VAL A 246 -3.40 -15.81 -5.01
C VAL A 246 -3.20 -16.78 -6.16
N LEU A 247 -3.88 -16.61 -7.29
CA LEU A 247 -3.68 -17.44 -8.48
C LEU A 247 -2.25 -17.31 -9.01
N ILE A 248 -1.72 -16.10 -9.07
CA ILE A 248 -0.32 -15.83 -9.42
C ILE A 248 0.62 -16.59 -8.45
N VAL A 249 0.47 -16.40 -7.13
CA VAL A 249 1.26 -17.13 -6.12
C VAL A 249 1.11 -18.64 -6.30
N ALA A 250 -0.10 -19.12 -6.57
CA ALA A 250 -0.40 -20.54 -6.78
C ALA A 250 0.40 -21.09 -7.96
N THR A 251 0.43 -20.39 -9.09
CA THR A 251 1.23 -20.79 -10.26
C THR A 251 2.73 -20.71 -10.01
N MET A 252 3.16 -19.83 -9.10
CA MET A 252 4.56 -19.66 -8.71
C MET A 252 4.99 -20.60 -7.58
N THR A 253 4.05 -21.31 -6.95
CA THR A 253 4.25 -22.23 -5.82
C THR A 253 3.50 -23.55 -6.06
N ASN A 254 3.20 -24.32 -5.01
CA ASN A 254 2.36 -25.52 -5.17
C ASN A 254 0.89 -25.10 -5.30
N TRP A 255 0.41 -24.97 -6.54
CA TRP A 255 -0.92 -24.45 -6.86
C TRP A 255 -2.08 -25.18 -6.15
N ARG A 256 -1.92 -26.47 -5.85
CA ARG A 256 -2.92 -27.27 -5.13
C ARG A 256 -3.11 -26.78 -3.69
N MET A 257 -2.02 -26.40 -3.03
CA MET A 257 -2.05 -25.87 -1.67
C MET A 257 -2.69 -24.47 -1.65
N ALA A 258 -2.30 -23.61 -2.60
CA ALA A 258 -2.85 -22.26 -2.70
C ALA A 258 -4.35 -22.28 -3.06
N ALA A 259 -4.77 -23.14 -4.00
CA ALA A 259 -6.18 -23.35 -4.33
C ALA A 259 -6.98 -23.90 -3.14
N GLY A 260 -6.41 -24.86 -2.40
CA GLY A 260 -7.03 -25.40 -1.18
C GLY A 260 -7.21 -24.36 -0.08
N LEU A 261 -6.21 -23.51 0.16
CA LEU A 261 -6.28 -22.42 1.14
C LEU A 261 -7.27 -21.33 0.72
N ALA A 262 -7.31 -20.97 -0.57
CA ALA A 262 -8.27 -20.01 -1.09
C ALA A 262 -9.71 -20.53 -0.99
N ALA A 263 -9.95 -21.79 -1.37
CA ALA A 263 -11.26 -22.43 -1.28
C ALA A 263 -11.72 -22.56 0.19
N ALA A 264 -10.84 -23.00 1.08
CA ALA A 264 -11.13 -23.10 2.50
C ALA A 264 -11.44 -21.73 3.12
N GLY A 265 -10.65 -20.71 2.80
CA GLY A 265 -10.89 -19.33 3.25
C GLY A 265 -12.23 -18.79 2.76
N LEU A 266 -12.56 -18.98 1.48
CA LEU A 266 -13.81 -18.53 0.90
C LEU A 266 -15.03 -19.25 1.49
N LEU A 267 -14.93 -20.56 1.73
CA LEU A 267 -16.00 -21.36 2.34
C LEU A 267 -16.26 -20.96 3.80
N VAL A 268 -15.21 -20.81 4.61
CA VAL A 268 -15.33 -20.37 6.01
C VAL A 268 -15.97 -18.98 6.08
N VAL A 269 -15.52 -18.09 5.19
CA VAL A 269 -16.06 -16.73 5.11
C VAL A 269 -17.53 -16.76 4.69
N ALA A 270 -17.86 -17.42 3.58
CA ALA A 270 -19.23 -17.51 3.06
C ALA A 270 -20.24 -18.14 4.03
N ALA A 271 -19.79 -19.05 4.90
CA ALA A 271 -20.64 -19.69 5.91
C ALA A 271 -21.12 -18.72 6.99
N VAL A 272 -20.31 -17.72 7.36
CA VAL A 272 -20.57 -16.85 8.53
C VAL A 272 -20.98 -15.42 8.12
N LEU A 273 -20.99 -15.10 6.82
CA LEU A 273 -21.35 -13.76 6.32
C LEU A 273 -22.75 -13.30 6.79
N PRO A 274 -22.88 -12.04 7.26
CA PRO A 274 -24.17 -11.41 7.48
C PRO A 274 -25.02 -11.43 6.21
N SER A 275 -26.34 -11.51 6.35
CA SER A 275 -27.26 -11.69 5.22
C SER A 275 -27.21 -10.55 4.18
N HIS A 276 -26.93 -9.31 4.60
CA HIS A 276 -26.75 -8.19 3.67
C HIS A 276 -25.42 -8.27 2.90
N VAL A 277 -24.33 -8.73 3.54
CA VAL A 277 -23.03 -8.95 2.88
C VAL A 277 -23.14 -10.08 1.86
N ARG A 278 -23.82 -11.18 2.22
CA ARG A 278 -24.10 -12.30 1.31
C ARG A 278 -24.86 -11.84 0.07
N ARG A 279 -25.98 -11.14 0.24
CA ARG A 279 -26.77 -10.58 -0.87
C ARG A 279 -25.95 -9.66 -1.77
N HIS A 280 -25.07 -8.83 -1.19
CA HIS A 280 -24.19 -7.99 -2.01
C HIS A 280 -23.31 -8.82 -2.95
N TYR A 281 -22.72 -9.91 -2.48
CA TYR A 281 -21.84 -10.74 -3.31
C TYR A 281 -22.58 -11.69 -4.26
N GLU A 282 -23.83 -12.04 -3.98
CA GLU A 282 -24.69 -12.78 -4.93
C GLU A 282 -24.89 -12.01 -6.24
N THR A 283 -25.04 -10.68 -6.16
CA THR A 283 -25.16 -9.82 -7.35
C THR A 283 -23.89 -9.74 -8.21
N ILE A 284 -22.76 -10.36 -7.81
CA ILE A 284 -21.61 -10.53 -8.72
C ILE A 284 -22.02 -11.32 -9.96
N PHE A 285 -22.91 -12.30 -9.80
CA PHE A 285 -23.32 -13.22 -10.85
C PHE A 285 -24.52 -12.72 -11.65
N GLU A 286 -25.04 -11.53 -11.35
CA GLU A 286 -26.19 -10.93 -12.00
C GLU A 286 -25.73 -9.95 -13.10
N PRO A 287 -25.89 -10.28 -14.40
CA PRO A 287 -25.43 -9.41 -15.49
C PRO A 287 -26.11 -8.04 -15.51
N ALA A 288 -27.34 -7.95 -14.96
CA ALA A 288 -28.12 -6.73 -14.89
C ALA A 288 -27.43 -5.64 -14.07
N THR A 289 -26.79 -6.01 -12.96
CA THR A 289 -26.08 -5.09 -12.04
C THR A 289 -24.90 -4.37 -12.71
N TYR A 290 -24.42 -4.85 -13.87
CA TYR A 290 -23.33 -4.22 -14.63
C TYR A 290 -23.84 -3.29 -15.75
N ARG A 291 -25.12 -3.36 -16.09
CA ARG A 291 -25.74 -2.61 -17.19
C ARG A 291 -26.48 -1.35 -16.73
N GLU A 292 -26.74 -1.22 -15.43
CA GLU A 292 -27.37 -0.03 -14.86
C GLU A 292 -26.61 1.24 -15.22
N HIS A 293 -27.31 2.34 -15.49
CA HIS A 293 -26.66 3.65 -15.50
C HIS A 293 -26.10 3.89 -14.09
N TRP A 294 -24.81 4.24 -13.97
CA TRP A 294 -24.11 4.51 -12.70
C TRP A 294 -23.48 3.30 -11.98
N THR A 295 -23.12 2.24 -12.71
CA THR A 295 -22.24 1.22 -12.10
C THR A 295 -20.86 1.78 -11.78
N SER A 296 -20.21 1.18 -10.77
CA SER A 296 -18.83 1.52 -10.40
C SER A 296 -17.86 1.37 -11.57
N MET A 297 -18.10 0.44 -12.51
CA MET A 297 -17.25 0.31 -13.71
C MET A 297 -17.53 1.40 -14.73
N GLN A 298 -18.81 1.72 -14.98
CA GLN A 298 -19.16 2.83 -15.88
C GLN A 298 -18.54 4.14 -15.39
N TYR A 299 -18.64 4.41 -14.08
CA TYR A 299 -18.03 5.57 -13.45
C TYR A 299 -16.51 5.64 -13.66
N ARG A 300 -15.77 4.53 -13.52
CA ARG A 300 -14.34 4.49 -13.86
C ARG A 300 -14.08 4.80 -15.33
N THR A 301 -14.79 4.16 -16.26
CA THR A 301 -14.57 4.37 -17.71
C THR A 301 -14.89 5.78 -18.18
N ARG A 302 -15.77 6.46 -17.44
CA ARG A 302 -16.16 7.85 -17.56
C ARG A 302 -15.04 8.77 -17.05
N GLY A 303 -14.61 8.54 -15.81
CA GLY A 303 -13.43 9.19 -15.22
C GLY A 303 -12.16 9.08 -16.07
N TRP A 304 -11.92 7.92 -16.70
CA TRP A 304 -10.77 7.74 -17.60
C TRP A 304 -10.85 8.63 -18.83
N ARG A 305 -12.04 8.82 -19.42
CA ARG A 305 -12.23 9.69 -20.58
C ARG A 305 -11.99 11.15 -20.22
N SER A 306 -12.55 11.60 -19.10
CA SER A 306 -12.38 12.97 -18.61
C SER A 306 -10.92 13.27 -18.23
N SER A 307 -10.25 12.32 -17.57
CA SER A 307 -8.81 12.42 -17.28
C SER A 307 -7.95 12.44 -18.55
N TRP A 308 -8.35 11.73 -19.60
CA TRP A 308 -7.65 11.77 -20.88
C TRP A 308 -7.78 13.13 -21.56
N ASN A 309 -8.89 13.82 -21.38
CA ASN A 309 -9.04 15.21 -21.83
C ASN A 309 -8.06 16.14 -21.09
N MET A 310 -7.86 15.96 -19.79
CA MET A 310 -6.83 16.71 -19.04
C MET A 310 -5.42 16.46 -19.60
N ILE A 311 -5.08 15.19 -19.88
CA ILE A 311 -3.77 14.82 -20.44
C ILE A 311 -3.57 15.46 -21.81
N ARG A 312 -4.62 15.50 -22.65
CA ARG A 312 -4.57 16.14 -23.97
C ARG A 312 -4.38 17.65 -23.89
N ASP A 313 -5.01 18.29 -22.91
CA ASP A 313 -4.87 19.74 -22.69
C ASP A 313 -3.48 20.10 -22.14
N ARG A 314 -2.96 19.30 -21.20
CA ARG A 314 -1.67 19.55 -20.52
C ARG A 314 -0.68 18.39 -20.60
N PRO A 315 -0.20 18.04 -21.80
CA PRO A 315 0.60 16.83 -22.00
C PRO A 315 1.99 16.89 -21.36
N LEU A 316 2.56 18.09 -21.17
CA LEU A 316 3.94 18.24 -20.69
C LEU A 316 4.04 18.19 -19.18
N THR A 317 3.22 18.98 -18.48
CA THR A 317 3.33 19.20 -17.02
C THR A 317 2.09 18.74 -16.26
N GLY A 318 1.04 18.31 -16.95
CA GLY A 318 -0.24 18.02 -16.31
C GLY A 318 -0.90 19.26 -15.69
N VAL A 319 -1.96 19.01 -14.91
CA VAL A 319 -2.67 20.04 -14.13
C VAL A 319 -1.91 20.48 -12.87
N GLY A 320 -0.84 19.76 -12.53
CA GLY A 320 0.01 19.95 -11.36
C GLY A 320 -0.18 18.82 -10.35
N TYR A 321 0.93 18.33 -9.76
CA TYR A 321 0.92 17.22 -8.82
C TYR A 321 0.10 17.60 -7.57
N SER A 322 -1.12 17.08 -7.50
CA SER A 322 -2.07 17.28 -6.41
C SER A 322 -3.40 16.66 -6.81
N TRP A 323 -3.88 15.71 -6.00
CA TRP A 323 -5.22 15.20 -6.18
C TRP A 323 -6.29 16.30 -6.04
N MET A 324 -6.06 17.32 -5.22
CA MET A 324 -6.99 18.45 -5.07
C MET A 324 -7.06 19.30 -6.35
N ASN A 325 -5.94 19.46 -7.06
CA ASN A 325 -5.95 20.22 -8.32
C ASN A 325 -6.60 19.41 -9.42
N PHE A 326 -6.35 18.10 -9.44
CA PHE A 326 -7.06 17.18 -10.31
C PHE A 326 -8.56 17.31 -10.09
N GLU A 327 -9.01 17.27 -8.83
CA GLU A 327 -10.42 17.40 -8.47
C GLU A 327 -11.04 18.75 -8.86
N GLU A 328 -10.35 19.85 -8.56
CA GLU A 328 -10.80 21.22 -8.82
C GLU A 328 -10.97 21.49 -10.32
N GLU A 329 -10.08 20.95 -11.14
CA GLU A 329 -10.07 21.17 -12.58
C GLU A 329 -10.96 20.18 -13.36
N TYR A 330 -11.32 19.04 -12.74
CA TYR A 330 -12.11 17.98 -13.37
C TYR A 330 -13.39 18.44 -14.06
N PRO A 331 -14.23 19.33 -13.50
CA PRO A 331 -15.46 19.75 -14.15
C PRO A 331 -15.25 20.36 -15.55
N ARG A 332 -14.06 20.91 -15.83
CA ARG A 332 -13.73 21.51 -17.14
C ARG A 332 -13.47 20.47 -18.23
N TYR A 333 -13.08 19.26 -17.82
CA TYR A 333 -12.71 18.16 -18.71
C TYR A 333 -13.71 17.00 -18.70
N ALA A 334 -14.66 17.06 -17.75
CA ALA A 334 -15.77 16.15 -17.59
C ALA A 334 -16.55 16.02 -18.90
N VAL A 335 -16.77 14.78 -19.36
CA VAL A 335 -17.74 14.55 -20.44
C VAL A 335 -19.17 14.84 -19.93
N ALA A 336 -20.09 15.17 -20.84
CA ALA A 336 -21.48 15.43 -20.49
C ALA A 336 -22.05 14.32 -19.59
N ASP A 337 -22.82 14.71 -18.58
CA ASP A 337 -23.37 13.87 -17.48
C ASP A 337 -22.41 13.55 -16.31
N GLU A 338 -21.18 14.09 -16.26
CA GLU A 338 -20.23 13.83 -15.15
C GLU A 338 -20.04 14.97 -14.13
N VAL A 339 -20.61 16.16 -14.37
CA VAL A 339 -20.34 17.36 -13.55
C VAL A 339 -20.73 17.19 -12.07
N GLN A 340 -21.58 16.20 -11.73
CA GLN A 340 -22.02 15.94 -10.35
C GLN A 340 -21.30 14.79 -9.65
N ILE A 341 -20.28 14.17 -10.25
CA ILE A 341 -19.63 12.99 -9.69
C ILE A 341 -18.26 13.32 -9.09
N LYS A 342 -17.87 12.64 -8.00
CA LYS A 342 -16.57 12.81 -7.36
C LYS A 342 -15.43 12.77 -8.40
N PRO A 343 -14.47 13.71 -8.39
CA PRO A 343 -13.53 13.81 -9.52
C PRO A 343 -12.23 13.03 -9.30
N HIS A 344 -12.25 11.71 -9.53
CA HIS A 344 -11.05 10.85 -9.53
C HIS A 344 -10.99 9.93 -10.75
N ALA A 345 -9.79 9.61 -11.22
CA ALA A 345 -9.65 8.73 -12.37
C ALA A 345 -9.90 7.26 -12.00
N HIS A 346 -9.76 6.87 -10.74
CA HIS A 346 -9.77 5.46 -10.31
C HIS A 346 -8.82 4.58 -11.12
N ASN A 347 -7.71 5.16 -11.56
CA ASN A 347 -6.63 4.50 -12.27
C ASN A 347 -5.37 5.32 -12.03
N VAL A 348 -4.45 4.77 -11.24
CA VAL A 348 -3.25 5.48 -10.82
C VAL A 348 -2.39 5.90 -12.01
N TRP A 349 -2.41 5.14 -13.11
CA TRP A 349 -1.60 5.43 -14.28
C TRP A 349 -2.12 6.66 -15.02
N ILE A 350 -3.44 6.73 -15.20
CA ILE A 350 -4.09 7.86 -15.87
C ILE A 350 -3.99 9.10 -15.00
N GLU A 351 -4.29 8.98 -13.70
CA GLU A 351 -4.28 10.11 -12.77
C GLU A 351 -2.87 10.70 -12.60
N MET A 352 -1.86 9.87 -12.38
CA MET A 352 -0.46 10.35 -12.31
C MET A 352 -0.02 11.02 -13.61
N THR A 353 -0.48 10.53 -14.77
CA THR A 353 -0.17 11.16 -16.06
C THR A 353 -0.90 12.51 -16.22
N ALA A 354 -2.14 12.62 -15.75
CA ALA A 354 -2.90 13.88 -15.76
C ALA A 354 -2.29 14.91 -14.81
N GLU A 355 -1.77 14.48 -13.66
CA GLU A 355 -1.16 15.35 -12.65
C GLU A 355 0.27 15.79 -13.01
N THR A 356 1.06 14.90 -13.63
CA THR A 356 2.51 15.13 -13.85
C THR A 356 2.92 15.25 -15.32
N GLY A 357 1.96 15.17 -16.23
CA GLY A 357 2.20 15.09 -17.67
C GLY A 357 2.69 13.72 -18.14
N ILE A 358 2.80 13.56 -19.45
CA ILE A 358 3.20 12.31 -20.12
C ILE A 358 4.59 11.87 -19.66
N ILE A 359 5.54 12.82 -19.51
CA ILE A 359 6.90 12.50 -19.09
C ILE A 359 6.90 11.96 -17.66
N GLY A 360 6.12 12.56 -16.75
CA GLY A 360 5.99 12.10 -15.37
C GLY A 360 5.32 10.73 -15.29
N GLY A 361 4.23 10.53 -16.05
CA GLY A 361 3.55 9.24 -16.18
C GLY A 361 4.47 8.14 -16.73
N VAL A 362 5.30 8.44 -17.73
CA VAL A 362 6.31 7.50 -18.26
C VAL A 362 7.39 7.21 -17.21
N GLY A 363 7.89 8.22 -16.50
CA GLY A 363 8.83 8.02 -15.39
C GLY A 363 8.28 7.08 -14.33
N PHE A 364 7.02 7.28 -13.94
CA PHE A 364 6.30 6.44 -12.99
C PHE A 364 6.15 4.99 -13.49
N ALA A 365 5.78 4.80 -14.75
CA ALA A 365 5.69 3.48 -15.37
C ALA A 365 7.05 2.77 -15.44
N VAL A 366 8.11 3.46 -15.88
CA VAL A 366 9.47 2.92 -15.93
C VAL A 366 9.99 2.57 -14.54
N PHE A 367 9.66 3.37 -13.52
CA PHE A 367 10.01 3.05 -12.14
C PHE A 367 9.39 1.72 -11.70
N GLN A 368 8.06 1.60 -11.79
CA GLN A 368 7.36 0.41 -11.30
C GLN A 368 7.70 -0.84 -12.12
N MET A 369 7.68 -0.76 -13.45
CA MET A 369 7.98 -1.89 -14.34
C MET A 369 9.47 -2.25 -14.29
N GLY A 370 10.36 -1.27 -14.23
CA GLY A 370 11.79 -1.48 -14.06
C GLY A 370 12.11 -2.19 -12.75
N LEU A 371 11.35 -1.91 -11.69
CA LEU A 371 11.55 -2.53 -10.40
C LEU A 371 11.01 -3.97 -10.39
N PHE A 372 9.80 -4.16 -10.93
CA PHE A 372 9.21 -5.49 -11.11
C PHE A 372 10.14 -6.39 -11.92
N THR A 373 10.68 -5.92 -13.05
CA THR A 373 11.61 -6.70 -13.87
C THR A 373 12.93 -7.01 -13.15
N ALA A 374 13.44 -6.08 -12.32
CA ALA A 374 14.61 -6.33 -11.50
C ALA A 374 14.36 -7.44 -10.45
N THR A 375 13.22 -7.39 -9.74
CA THR A 375 12.83 -8.42 -8.79
C THR A 375 12.57 -9.76 -9.49
N TRP A 376 11.91 -9.75 -10.65
CA TRP A 376 11.66 -10.94 -11.48
C TRP A 376 12.93 -11.68 -11.88
N ARG A 377 13.96 -10.95 -12.34
CA ARG A 377 15.26 -11.54 -12.71
C ARG A 377 15.95 -12.22 -11.54
N ILE A 378 15.79 -11.70 -10.31
CA ILE A 378 16.34 -12.31 -9.10
C ILE A 378 15.56 -13.55 -8.69
N TRP A 379 14.24 -13.46 -8.77
CA TRP A 379 13.31 -14.52 -8.41
C TRP A 379 13.40 -15.74 -9.33
N TRP A 380 13.43 -15.55 -10.66
CA TRP A 380 13.31 -16.65 -11.62
C TRP A 380 14.25 -17.83 -11.31
N PRO A 381 15.58 -17.64 -11.13
CA PRO A 381 16.49 -18.74 -10.80
C PRO A 381 16.33 -19.27 -9.36
N ARG A 382 15.65 -18.53 -8.46
CA ARG A 382 15.51 -18.80 -7.03
C ARG A 382 14.10 -19.20 -6.60
N ARG A 383 13.15 -19.30 -7.53
CA ARG A 383 11.73 -19.53 -7.27
C ARG A 383 11.41 -20.78 -6.43
N ARG A 384 12.33 -21.75 -6.38
CA ARG A 384 12.22 -22.97 -5.56
C ARG A 384 12.90 -22.87 -4.19
N THR A 385 13.89 -22.01 -4.04
CA THR A 385 14.73 -21.93 -2.83
C THR A 385 14.39 -20.73 -1.94
N GLU A 386 13.85 -19.66 -2.52
CA GLU A 386 13.57 -18.39 -1.84
C GLU A 386 12.10 -18.00 -2.03
N PRO A 387 11.15 -18.67 -1.34
CA PRO A 387 9.71 -18.47 -1.54
C PRO A 387 9.23 -17.04 -1.24
N TRP A 388 9.98 -16.29 -0.42
CA TRP A 388 9.69 -14.88 -0.14
C TRP A 388 9.81 -13.98 -1.38
N LEU A 389 10.66 -14.34 -2.35
CA LEU A 389 10.76 -13.60 -3.61
C LEU A 389 9.47 -13.76 -4.44
N SER A 390 8.82 -14.94 -4.37
CA SER A 390 7.50 -15.15 -4.98
C SER A 390 6.45 -14.25 -4.33
N PHE A 391 6.51 -14.10 -3.00
CA PHE A 391 5.64 -13.18 -2.26
C PHE A 391 5.86 -11.73 -2.69
N GLN A 392 7.11 -11.25 -2.72
CA GLN A 392 7.43 -9.87 -3.15
C GLN A 392 6.92 -9.56 -4.57
N ILE A 393 7.13 -10.47 -5.53
CA ILE A 393 6.64 -10.28 -6.91
C ILE A 393 5.11 -10.24 -6.94
N SER A 394 4.45 -11.06 -6.13
CA SER A 394 3.00 -11.09 -6.08
C SER A 394 2.42 -9.80 -5.52
N LEU A 395 3.08 -9.17 -4.53
CA LEU A 395 2.69 -7.85 -4.05
C LEU A 395 2.84 -6.78 -5.13
N GLN A 396 3.98 -6.75 -5.82
CA GLN A 396 4.23 -5.80 -6.90
C GLN A 396 3.21 -5.97 -8.04
N LEU A 397 2.93 -7.22 -8.44
CA LEU A 397 1.97 -7.50 -9.50
C LEU A 397 0.53 -7.15 -9.09
N MET A 398 0.14 -7.42 -7.84
CA MET A 398 -1.13 -6.97 -7.28
C MET A 398 -1.26 -5.45 -7.38
N MET A 399 -0.22 -4.70 -7.00
CA MET A 399 -0.23 -3.24 -7.11
C MET A 399 -0.38 -2.75 -8.55
N LEU A 400 0.33 -3.37 -9.50
CA LEU A 400 0.19 -3.04 -10.92
C LEU A 400 -1.24 -3.26 -11.43
N ILE A 401 -1.85 -4.42 -11.10
CA ILE A 401 -3.20 -4.79 -11.54
C ILE A 401 -4.26 -3.89 -10.88
N VAL A 402 -4.19 -3.73 -9.56
CA VAL A 402 -5.12 -2.88 -8.80
C VAL A 402 -5.05 -1.43 -9.28
N GLY A 403 -3.87 -0.98 -9.72
CA GLY A 403 -3.65 0.40 -10.20
C GLY A 403 -4.43 0.72 -11.46
N LEU A 404 -4.89 -0.29 -12.20
CA LEU A 404 -5.73 -0.10 -13.38
C LEU A 404 -7.18 0.29 -13.02
N ILE A 405 -7.65 -0.04 -11.82
CA ILE A 405 -9.05 0.12 -11.40
C ILE A 405 -9.22 0.84 -10.06
N SER A 406 -8.13 1.28 -9.47
CA SER A 406 -8.11 2.01 -8.22
C SER A 406 -6.99 3.04 -8.21
N PHE A 407 -7.23 4.10 -7.46
CA PHE A 407 -6.20 5.07 -7.11
C PHE A 407 -5.75 4.81 -5.68
N TYR A 408 -4.47 4.47 -5.49
CA TYR A 408 -3.90 4.14 -4.19
C TYR A 408 -2.71 5.04 -3.81
N PHE A 409 -2.44 6.08 -4.60
CA PHE A 409 -1.32 7.00 -4.38
C PHE A 409 -1.75 8.15 -3.45
N ARG A 410 -2.35 7.81 -2.31
CA ARG A 410 -2.90 8.77 -1.35
C ARG A 410 -2.86 8.23 0.07
N GLU A 411 -2.64 9.13 1.02
CA GLU A 411 -2.55 8.91 2.47
C GLU A 411 -1.85 7.59 2.86
N GLN A 412 -2.52 6.72 3.62
CA GLN A 412 -2.00 5.47 4.17
C GLN A 412 -1.64 4.46 3.07
N LEU A 413 -2.43 4.38 1.99
CA LEU A 413 -2.13 3.47 0.87
C LEU A 413 -0.85 3.87 0.14
N GLY A 414 -0.58 5.17 0.04
CA GLY A 414 0.68 5.68 -0.50
C GLY A 414 1.88 5.17 0.31
N VAL A 415 1.82 5.22 1.64
CA VAL A 415 2.89 4.69 2.51
C VAL A 415 3.18 3.21 2.22
N ILE A 416 2.13 2.42 2.03
CA ILE A 416 2.23 0.98 1.77
C ILE A 416 2.81 0.71 0.39
N LEU A 417 2.33 1.42 -0.63
CA LEU A 417 2.88 1.35 -1.98
C LEU A 417 4.39 1.59 -1.94
N TRP A 418 4.79 2.71 -1.36
CA TRP A 418 6.19 3.10 -1.29
C TRP A 418 7.02 2.17 -0.41
N ALA A 419 6.45 1.56 0.64
CA ALA A 419 7.11 0.52 1.42
C ALA A 419 7.34 -0.77 0.61
N VAL A 420 6.36 -1.23 -0.17
CA VAL A 420 6.51 -2.42 -1.05
C VAL A 420 7.51 -2.16 -2.18
N LEU A 421 7.51 -0.95 -2.75
CA LEU A 421 8.51 -0.53 -3.74
C LEU A 421 9.91 -0.45 -3.10
N ALA A 422 10.03 0.07 -1.88
CA ALA A 422 11.30 0.08 -1.13
C ALA A 422 11.80 -1.36 -0.87
N MET A 423 10.92 -2.28 -0.49
CA MET A 423 11.27 -3.71 -0.35
C MET A 423 11.81 -4.29 -1.66
N GLY A 424 11.24 -3.91 -2.81
CA GLY A 424 11.73 -4.33 -4.13
C GLY A 424 13.15 -3.82 -4.41
N VAL A 425 13.42 -2.56 -4.06
CA VAL A 425 14.75 -1.94 -4.23
C VAL A 425 15.78 -2.59 -3.32
N VAL A 426 15.43 -2.79 -2.04
CA VAL A 426 16.26 -3.51 -1.06
C VAL A 426 16.59 -4.90 -1.57
N THR A 427 15.58 -5.65 -2.02
CA THR A 427 15.74 -6.98 -2.62
C THR A 427 16.72 -6.94 -3.79
N ALA A 428 16.54 -5.97 -4.68
CA ALA A 428 17.42 -5.76 -5.82
C ALA A 428 18.82 -5.30 -5.43
N GLY A 429 19.03 -4.75 -4.23
CA GLY A 429 20.32 -4.27 -3.73
C GLY A 429 21.08 -5.28 -2.86
N LEU A 430 20.45 -6.37 -2.40
CA LEU A 430 21.08 -7.31 -1.47
C LEU A 430 22.37 -7.93 -2.06
N PRO A 431 23.53 -7.84 -1.36
CA PRO A 431 24.82 -8.37 -1.85
C PRO A 431 24.80 -9.86 -2.15
N GLU A 432 23.96 -10.62 -1.45
CA GLU A 432 23.75 -12.06 -1.64
C GLU A 432 23.13 -12.38 -3.02
N TYR A 433 22.35 -11.44 -3.57
CA TYR A 433 21.67 -11.62 -4.86
C TYR A 433 22.44 -11.00 -6.02
N GLN A 434 23.21 -9.94 -5.77
CA GLN A 434 24.05 -9.30 -6.78
C GLN A 434 25.24 -10.17 -7.22
N ARG A 435 25.92 -10.85 -6.29
CA ARG A 435 27.13 -11.64 -6.55
C ARG A 435 26.98 -12.80 -7.55
N ARG A 436 25.75 -13.22 -7.89
CA ARG A 436 25.46 -14.30 -8.85
C ARG A 436 24.75 -13.83 -10.12
N LEU A 437 24.47 -12.54 -10.26
CA LEU A 437 23.96 -11.95 -11.50
C LEU A 437 25.10 -11.39 -12.36
N GLU A 438 26.23 -11.06 -11.73
CA GLU A 438 27.47 -10.59 -12.37
C GLU A 438 28.45 -11.75 -12.69
N ALA A 439 28.15 -12.96 -12.22
CA ALA A 439 28.86 -14.20 -12.53
C ALA A 439 27.98 -15.05 -13.45
#